data_AF-A0A8J2S5J8-F1
#
_entry.id   AF-A0A8J2S5J8-F1
#
_cell.length_a   1.000
_cell.length_b   1.000
_cell.length_c   1.000
_cell.angle_alpha   90.00
_cell.angle_beta   90.00
_cell.angle_gamma   90.00
#
_symmetry.space_group_name_H-M   'P 1'
#
loop_
_entity.id
_entity.type
_entity.pdbx_description
1 polymer ?
#
loop_
_entity_poly.entity_id
_entity_poly.type
_entity_poly.pdbx_seq_one_letter_code
_entity_poly.pdbx_strand_id
1 'polypeptide(L)'
;MLAARFATTLEVTISKIFPAGAGWQAASLYADKLGFAADSASFALTTGVGDGIAVAAGHTGYYAVKKAVADPTIDMGEQAGVGVWLGSAAVCSGALWQPLVNALQASEKLPFEAVAGMTAVGCGGAFLTGLRVGRAVMPWVPDCDSANFATDAYLSMAIGGASSFFVGTDVAYLGGEGNFLRPIVGVEDFDSDLLGVAKAGTSTALGFVAFQSVQNVTFKAGTAWLDPAESPEPVKEALPADPQASFS
;
A
#
# COMPACT_ATOMS: atom_id res chain seq x y z
N MET A 1 21.10 4.09 7.51
CA MET A 1 19.84 3.34 7.68
C MET A 1 18.61 4.18 7.36
N LEU A 2 18.38 5.33 8.02
CA LEU A 2 17.19 6.16 7.75
C LEU A 2 17.06 6.62 6.27
N ALA A 3 18.16 7.06 5.65
CA ALA A 3 18.16 7.43 4.23
C ALA A 3 17.76 6.26 3.31
N ALA A 4 18.16 5.03 3.64
CA ALA A 4 17.76 3.84 2.88
C ALA A 4 16.26 3.58 3.00
N ARG A 5 15.69 3.71 4.22
CA ARG A 5 14.22 3.61 4.41
C ARG A 5 13.46 4.62 3.56
N PHE A 6 13.92 5.87 3.50
CA PHE A 6 13.29 6.89 2.66
C PHE A 6 13.46 6.64 1.16
N ALA A 7 14.61 6.12 0.73
CA ALA A 7 14.81 5.69 -0.66
C ALA A 7 13.81 4.59 -1.04
N THR A 8 13.66 3.56 -0.20
CA THR A 8 12.66 2.50 -0.43
C THR A 8 11.23 3.02 -0.34
N THR A 9 10.95 3.97 0.56
CA THR A 9 9.64 4.64 0.65
C THR A 9 9.28 5.32 -0.67
N LEU A 10 10.22 6.06 -1.27
CA LEU A 10 10.02 6.71 -2.56
C LEU A 10 9.83 5.67 -3.68
N GLU A 11 10.64 4.63 -3.70
CA GLU A 11 10.52 3.52 -4.64
C GLU A 11 9.13 2.87 -4.59
N VAL A 12 8.64 2.54 -3.40
CA VAL A 12 7.30 1.96 -3.18
C VAL A 12 6.20 2.94 -3.58
N THR A 13 6.39 4.22 -3.27
CA THR A 13 5.42 5.27 -3.62
C THR A 13 5.21 5.35 -5.13
N ILE A 14 6.30 5.39 -5.90
CA ILE A 14 6.27 5.50 -7.36
C ILE A 14 5.79 4.19 -8.00
N SER A 15 6.30 3.06 -7.53
CA SER A 15 6.05 1.76 -8.15
C SER A 15 4.66 1.19 -7.85
N LYS A 16 4.06 1.52 -6.71
CA LYS A 16 2.83 0.86 -6.23
C LYS A 16 1.75 1.83 -5.80
N ILE A 17 2.08 2.75 -4.91
CA ILE A 17 1.07 3.55 -4.20
C ILE A 17 0.41 4.59 -5.09
N PHE A 18 1.19 5.31 -5.90
CA PHE A 18 0.62 6.22 -6.89
C PHE A 18 -0.20 5.43 -7.94
N PRO A 19 0.32 4.34 -8.54
CA PRO A 19 -0.47 3.47 -9.41
C PRO A 19 -1.77 2.98 -8.78
N ALA A 20 -1.77 2.58 -7.50
CA ALA A 20 -2.97 2.13 -6.77
C ALA A 20 -4.11 3.16 -6.85
N GLY A 21 -3.86 4.39 -6.37
CA GLY A 21 -4.86 5.47 -6.39
C GLY A 21 -5.29 5.86 -7.80
N ALA A 22 -4.33 5.93 -8.73
CA ALA A 22 -4.61 6.22 -10.13
C ALA A 22 -5.47 5.12 -10.80
N GLY A 23 -5.15 3.86 -10.54
CA GLY A 23 -5.85 2.69 -11.06
C GLY A 23 -7.26 2.57 -10.52
N TRP A 24 -7.43 2.82 -9.23
CA TRP A 24 -8.74 2.88 -8.58
C TRP A 24 -9.61 3.96 -9.26
N GLN A 25 -9.08 5.17 -9.43
CA GLN A 25 -9.83 6.28 -10.05
C GLN A 25 -10.10 6.04 -11.54
N ALA A 26 -9.16 5.44 -12.28
CA ALA A 26 -9.40 5.09 -13.67
C ALA A 26 -10.54 4.04 -13.79
N ALA A 27 -10.56 3.08 -12.86
CA ALA A 27 -11.60 2.06 -12.81
C ALA A 27 -12.96 2.60 -12.35
N SER A 28 -13.00 3.64 -11.50
CA SER A 28 -14.26 4.28 -11.11
C SER A 28 -14.92 4.99 -12.30
N LEU A 29 -14.13 5.69 -13.11
CA LEU A 29 -14.60 6.29 -14.37
C LEU A 29 -15.10 5.24 -15.36
N TYR A 30 -14.45 4.07 -15.41
CA TYR A 30 -14.91 2.96 -16.23
C TYR A 30 -16.21 2.34 -15.69
N ALA A 31 -16.32 2.15 -14.38
CA ALA A 31 -17.53 1.64 -13.72
C ALA A 31 -18.73 2.58 -13.93
N ASP A 32 -18.53 3.89 -13.88
CA ASP A 32 -19.56 4.89 -14.18
C ASP A 32 -20.06 4.76 -15.63
N LYS A 33 -19.16 4.58 -16.60
CA LYS A 33 -19.53 4.31 -18.01
C LYS A 33 -20.31 3.01 -18.21
N LEU A 34 -20.16 2.05 -17.30
CA LEU A 34 -20.97 0.82 -17.27
C LEU A 34 -22.33 1.00 -16.56
N GLY A 35 -22.58 2.19 -15.99
CA GLY A 35 -23.80 2.51 -15.25
C GLY A 35 -23.85 1.91 -13.85
N PHE A 36 -22.70 1.55 -13.26
CA PHE A 36 -22.66 1.06 -11.88
C PHE A 36 -22.79 2.21 -10.90
N ALA A 37 -23.80 2.13 -10.02
CA ALA A 37 -23.94 3.07 -8.92
C ALA A 37 -22.76 2.96 -7.95
N ALA A 38 -22.29 4.10 -7.40
CA ALA A 38 -21.14 4.15 -6.50
C ALA A 38 -21.33 3.35 -5.19
N ASP A 39 -22.57 3.08 -4.79
CA ASP A 39 -22.93 2.24 -3.63
C ASP A 39 -23.12 0.76 -3.98
N SER A 40 -22.91 0.37 -5.24
CA SER A 40 -23.09 -1.01 -5.70
C SER A 40 -21.86 -1.88 -5.46
N ALA A 41 -22.10 -3.19 -5.25
CA ALA A 41 -21.02 -4.17 -5.17
C ALA A 41 -20.19 -4.25 -6.47
N SER A 42 -20.82 -4.02 -7.63
CA SER A 42 -20.15 -4.01 -8.94
C SER A 42 -19.16 -2.86 -9.07
N PHE A 43 -19.52 -1.66 -8.59
CA PHE A 43 -18.61 -0.53 -8.55
C PHE A 43 -17.42 -0.83 -7.63
N ALA A 44 -17.69 -1.25 -6.39
CA ALA A 44 -16.68 -1.63 -5.42
C ALA A 44 -15.70 -2.68 -5.95
N LEU A 45 -16.21 -3.76 -6.57
CA LEU A 45 -15.35 -4.79 -7.15
C LEU A 45 -14.53 -4.25 -8.32
N THR A 46 -15.11 -3.42 -9.19
CA THR A 46 -14.43 -2.87 -10.37
C THR A 46 -13.27 -1.96 -9.96
N THR A 47 -13.50 -1.07 -8.99
CA THR A 47 -12.44 -0.17 -8.51
C THR A 47 -11.36 -0.91 -7.74
N GLY A 48 -11.72 -1.90 -6.91
CA GLY A 48 -10.74 -2.78 -6.27
C GLY A 48 -9.87 -3.55 -7.28
N VAL A 49 -10.47 -4.12 -8.32
CA VAL A 49 -9.71 -4.77 -9.40
C VAL A 49 -8.80 -3.79 -10.13
N GLY A 50 -9.27 -2.57 -10.40
CA GLY A 50 -8.47 -1.49 -10.98
C GLY A 50 -7.23 -1.14 -10.15
N ASP A 51 -7.41 -0.98 -8.84
CA ASP A 51 -6.34 -0.76 -7.87
C ASP A 51 -5.31 -1.90 -7.92
N GLY A 52 -5.77 -3.15 -7.79
CA GLY A 52 -4.89 -4.32 -7.80
C GLY A 52 -4.11 -4.51 -9.11
N ILE A 53 -4.75 -4.30 -10.26
CA ILE A 53 -4.08 -4.35 -11.57
C ILE A 53 -3.01 -3.26 -11.66
N ALA A 54 -3.31 -2.04 -11.21
CA ALA A 54 -2.37 -0.95 -11.28
C ALA A 54 -1.18 -1.12 -10.33
N VAL A 55 -1.37 -1.70 -9.14
CA VAL A 55 -0.27 -2.09 -8.24
C VAL A 55 0.63 -3.14 -8.88
N ALA A 56 0.05 -4.21 -9.44
CA ALA A 56 0.82 -5.27 -10.07
C ALA A 56 1.61 -4.75 -11.29
N ALA A 57 0.92 -4.03 -12.19
CA ALA A 57 1.53 -3.46 -13.39
C ALA A 57 2.58 -2.39 -13.06
N GLY A 58 2.29 -1.50 -12.10
CA GLY A 58 3.21 -0.47 -11.64
C GLY A 58 4.49 -1.07 -11.06
N HIS A 59 4.38 -2.06 -10.18
CA HIS A 59 5.53 -2.72 -9.57
C HIS A 59 6.38 -3.43 -10.61
N THR A 60 5.77 -4.28 -11.44
CA THR A 60 6.50 -5.02 -12.48
C THR A 60 7.12 -4.08 -13.50
N GLY A 61 6.38 -3.04 -13.93
CA GLY A 61 6.89 -2.04 -14.87
C GLY A 61 8.07 -1.25 -14.32
N TYR A 62 7.99 -0.81 -13.06
CA TYR A 62 9.08 -0.10 -12.40
C TYR A 62 10.36 -0.95 -12.34
N TYR A 63 10.25 -2.20 -11.90
CA TYR A 63 11.41 -3.09 -11.83
C TYR A 63 11.93 -3.51 -13.21
N ALA A 64 11.08 -3.58 -14.24
CA ALA A 64 11.54 -3.79 -15.63
C ALA A 64 12.42 -2.63 -16.11
N VAL A 65 12.01 -1.39 -15.83
CA VAL A 65 12.81 -0.19 -16.15
C VAL A 65 14.09 -0.18 -15.32
N LYS A 66 14.00 -0.39 -14.00
CA LYS A 66 15.17 -0.45 -13.11
C LYS A 66 16.16 -1.52 -13.58
N LYS A 67 15.67 -2.67 -14.06
CA LYS A 67 16.51 -3.71 -14.64
C LYS A 67 17.25 -3.24 -15.88
N ALA A 68 16.56 -2.56 -16.78
CA ALA A 68 17.13 -2.09 -18.04
C ALA A 68 18.18 -0.99 -17.86
N VAL A 69 18.05 -0.15 -16.82
CA VAL A 69 18.86 1.08 -16.70
C VAL A 69 19.79 1.14 -15.49
N ALA A 70 19.57 0.34 -14.45
CA ALA A 70 20.28 0.45 -13.18
C ALA A 70 20.81 -0.87 -12.62
N ASP A 71 20.05 -1.97 -12.72
CA ASP A 71 20.42 -3.25 -12.11
C ASP A 71 20.02 -4.46 -12.96
N PRO A 72 20.91 -4.98 -13.82
CA PRO A 72 20.59 -6.11 -14.70
C PRO A 72 20.34 -7.43 -13.95
N THR A 73 20.63 -7.51 -12.65
CA THR A 73 20.49 -8.74 -11.85
C THR A 73 19.07 -9.00 -11.34
N ILE A 74 18.17 -8.01 -11.44
CA ILE A 74 16.77 -8.13 -11.01
C ILE A 74 16.08 -9.34 -11.68
N ASP A 75 15.48 -10.22 -10.88
CA ASP A 75 14.63 -11.30 -11.38
C ASP A 75 13.21 -10.80 -11.65
N MET A 76 12.84 -10.69 -12.93
CA MET A 76 11.51 -10.20 -13.31
C MET A 76 10.38 -11.18 -13.00
N GLY A 77 10.66 -12.47 -12.91
CA GLY A 77 9.67 -13.48 -12.50
C GLY A 77 9.31 -13.31 -11.02
N GLU A 78 10.32 -13.12 -10.18
CA GLU A 78 10.11 -12.81 -8.75
C GLU A 78 9.34 -11.49 -8.58
N GLN A 79 9.76 -10.43 -9.28
CA GLN A 79 9.07 -9.14 -9.19
C GLN A 79 7.63 -9.21 -9.71
N ALA A 80 7.35 -9.98 -10.77
CA ALA A 80 5.97 -10.22 -11.21
C ALA A 80 5.14 -10.95 -10.13
N GLY A 81 5.70 -11.98 -9.50
CA GLY A 81 5.05 -12.71 -8.40
C GLY A 81 4.73 -11.82 -7.20
N VAL A 82 5.67 -10.95 -6.81
CA VAL A 82 5.46 -9.93 -5.76
C VAL A 82 4.39 -8.92 -6.17
N GLY A 83 4.41 -8.46 -7.41
CA GLY A 83 3.41 -7.54 -7.95
C GLY A 83 2.00 -8.12 -7.89
N VAL A 84 1.82 -9.39 -8.28
CA VAL A 84 0.52 -10.08 -8.22
C VAL A 84 0.06 -10.28 -6.77
N TRP A 85 0.94 -10.67 -5.87
CA TRP A 85 0.59 -10.85 -4.46
C TRP A 85 0.15 -9.53 -3.82
N LEU A 86 0.94 -8.46 -3.97
CA LEU A 86 0.58 -7.14 -3.45
C LEU A 86 -0.67 -6.56 -4.13
N GLY A 87 -0.81 -6.76 -5.44
CA GLY A 87 -2.00 -6.38 -6.19
C GLY A 87 -3.25 -7.07 -5.66
N SER A 88 -3.18 -8.36 -5.30
CA SER A 88 -4.32 -9.07 -4.70
C SER A 88 -4.75 -8.49 -3.35
N ALA A 89 -3.81 -8.05 -2.53
CA ALA A 89 -4.11 -7.36 -1.28
C ALA A 89 -4.72 -5.97 -1.52
N ALA A 90 -4.24 -5.26 -2.54
CA ALA A 90 -4.79 -3.99 -2.97
C ALA A 90 -6.23 -4.12 -3.48
N VAL A 91 -6.61 -5.24 -4.15
CA VAL A 91 -8.01 -5.50 -4.50
C VAL A 91 -8.93 -5.47 -3.28
N CYS A 92 -8.52 -6.10 -2.17
CA CYS A 92 -9.31 -6.11 -0.94
C CYS A 92 -9.49 -4.70 -0.35
N SER A 93 -8.41 -3.92 -0.30
CA SER A 93 -8.44 -2.54 0.21
C SER A 93 -9.26 -1.62 -0.69
N GLY A 94 -8.99 -1.62 -1.99
CA GLY A 94 -9.66 -0.78 -2.98
C GLY A 94 -11.16 -1.09 -3.10
N ALA A 95 -11.54 -2.37 -3.01
CA ALA A 95 -12.96 -2.74 -3.04
C ALA A 95 -13.72 -2.32 -1.78
N LEU A 96 -13.06 -2.29 -0.61
CA LEU A 96 -13.69 -1.83 0.62
C LEU A 96 -13.85 -0.31 0.67
N TRP A 97 -12.98 0.44 -0.01
CA TRP A 97 -12.87 1.89 0.15
C TRP A 97 -14.21 2.63 -0.05
N GLN A 98 -14.88 2.47 -1.20
CA GLN A 98 -16.12 3.21 -1.48
C GLN A 98 -17.26 2.81 -0.54
N PRO A 99 -17.55 1.52 -0.30
CA PRO A 99 -18.57 1.12 0.68
C PRO A 99 -18.30 1.68 2.09
N LEU A 100 -17.04 1.69 2.52
CA LEU A 100 -16.66 2.20 3.84
C LEU A 100 -16.85 3.72 3.92
N VAL A 101 -16.34 4.47 2.96
CA VAL A 101 -16.51 5.93 2.90
C VAL A 101 -18.00 6.29 2.87
N ASN A 102 -18.80 5.65 2.00
CA ASN A 102 -20.24 5.86 1.93
C ASN A 102 -20.91 5.62 3.29
N ALA A 103 -20.60 4.50 3.96
CA ALA A 103 -21.19 4.16 5.26
C ALA A 103 -20.82 5.17 6.36
N LEU A 104 -19.59 5.67 6.37
CA LEU A 104 -19.13 6.68 7.33
C LEU A 104 -19.80 8.03 7.06
N GLN A 105 -19.86 8.44 5.80
CA GLN A 105 -20.43 9.72 5.38
C GLN A 105 -21.96 9.76 5.49
N ALA A 106 -22.65 8.61 5.43
CA ALA A 106 -24.11 8.52 5.57
C ALA A 106 -24.65 9.09 6.90
N SER A 107 -23.80 9.24 7.91
CA SER A 107 -24.18 9.85 9.20
C SER A 107 -24.30 11.38 9.15
N GLU A 108 -23.74 12.04 8.12
CA GLU A 108 -23.58 13.51 7.93
C GLU A 108 -22.98 14.27 9.14
N LYS A 109 -22.55 13.57 10.19
CA LYS A 109 -22.13 14.14 11.47
C LYS A 109 -20.66 13.93 11.77
N LEU A 110 -19.98 13.10 11.00
CA LEU A 110 -18.58 12.79 11.22
C LEU A 110 -17.70 13.86 10.56
N PRO A 111 -16.76 14.49 11.28
CA PRO A 111 -15.82 15.39 10.63
C PRO A 111 -14.92 14.62 9.65
N PHE A 112 -14.32 15.33 8.70
CA PHE A 112 -13.44 14.76 7.68
C PHE A 112 -12.35 13.85 8.28
N GLU A 113 -11.72 14.29 9.37
CA GLU A 113 -10.65 13.54 10.04
C GLU A 113 -11.14 12.20 10.61
N ALA A 114 -12.39 12.14 11.07
CA ALA A 114 -12.98 10.90 11.56
C ALA A 114 -13.24 9.92 10.40
N VAL A 115 -13.77 10.41 9.27
CA VAL A 115 -13.97 9.58 8.07
C VAL A 115 -12.63 9.09 7.52
N ALA A 116 -11.66 9.99 7.38
CA ALA A 116 -10.31 9.68 6.93
C ALA A 116 -9.62 8.68 7.86
N GLY A 117 -9.71 8.86 9.17
CA GLY A 117 -9.10 7.98 10.17
C GLY A 117 -9.74 6.57 10.19
N MET A 118 -11.06 6.49 10.15
CA MET A 118 -11.75 5.18 10.09
C MET A 118 -11.55 4.46 8.75
N THR A 119 -11.46 5.22 7.66
CA THR A 119 -11.08 4.68 6.35
C THR A 119 -9.67 4.08 6.39
N ALA A 120 -8.74 4.75 7.09
CA ALA A 120 -7.39 4.23 7.30
C ALA A 120 -7.39 2.85 7.96
N VAL A 121 -8.15 2.70 9.05
CA VAL A 121 -8.25 1.44 9.80
C VAL A 121 -8.92 0.34 8.97
N GLY A 122 -10.04 0.64 8.33
CA GLY A 122 -10.80 -0.34 7.55
C GLY A 122 -10.02 -0.83 6.34
N CYS A 123 -9.51 0.09 5.52
CA CYS A 123 -8.77 -0.26 4.30
C CYS A 123 -7.40 -0.90 4.62
N GLY A 124 -6.68 -0.39 5.62
CA GLY A 124 -5.45 -1.04 6.10
C GLY A 124 -5.70 -2.46 6.62
N GLY A 125 -6.79 -2.68 7.35
CA GLY A 125 -7.20 -4.01 7.78
C GLY A 125 -7.54 -4.94 6.62
N ALA A 126 -8.30 -4.47 5.63
CA ALA A 126 -8.62 -5.24 4.43
C ALA A 126 -7.36 -5.60 3.61
N PHE A 127 -6.40 -4.67 3.49
CA PHE A 127 -5.11 -4.94 2.86
C PHE A 127 -4.34 -6.03 3.61
N LEU A 128 -4.26 -5.95 4.94
CA LEU A 128 -3.61 -6.96 5.78
C LEU A 128 -4.25 -8.33 5.55
N THR A 129 -5.59 -8.42 5.61
CA THR A 129 -6.31 -9.66 5.32
C THR A 129 -5.98 -10.19 3.93
N GLY A 130 -5.94 -9.33 2.92
CA GLY A 130 -5.54 -9.69 1.56
C GLY A 130 -4.13 -10.28 1.49
N LEU A 131 -3.15 -9.70 2.18
CA LEU A 131 -1.79 -10.27 2.25
C LEU A 131 -1.80 -11.68 2.85
N ARG A 132 -2.54 -11.89 3.95
CA ARG A 132 -2.63 -13.20 4.63
C ARG A 132 -3.32 -14.25 3.77
N VAL A 133 -4.41 -13.88 3.10
CA VAL A 133 -5.10 -14.75 2.14
C VAL A 133 -4.18 -15.09 0.99
N GLY A 134 -3.45 -14.10 0.45
CA GLY A 134 -2.45 -14.30 -0.61
C GLY A 134 -1.41 -15.36 -0.23
N ARG A 135 -0.83 -15.28 0.97
CA ARG A 135 0.10 -16.30 1.49
C ARG A 135 -0.53 -17.70 1.58
N ALA A 136 -1.82 -17.78 1.93
CA ALA A 136 -2.52 -19.05 2.05
C ALA A 136 -2.86 -19.71 0.69
N VAL A 137 -2.98 -18.93 -0.39
CA VAL A 137 -3.45 -19.43 -1.70
C VAL A 137 -2.42 -19.37 -2.81
N MET A 138 -1.36 -18.58 -2.66
CA MET A 138 -0.29 -18.41 -3.66
C MET A 138 0.96 -19.19 -3.23
N PRO A 139 1.24 -20.37 -3.81
CA PRO A 139 2.28 -21.28 -3.32
C PRO A 139 3.72 -20.77 -3.47
N TRP A 140 3.94 -19.67 -4.18
CA TRP A 140 5.25 -19.02 -4.32
C TRP A 140 5.50 -17.93 -3.27
N VAL A 141 4.50 -17.58 -2.45
CA VAL A 141 4.63 -16.61 -1.38
C VAL A 141 4.93 -17.38 -0.08
N PRO A 142 5.89 -16.94 0.76
CA PRO A 142 6.17 -17.60 2.03
C PRO A 142 4.93 -17.71 2.93
N ASP A 143 4.78 -18.86 3.58
CA ASP A 143 3.69 -19.17 4.50
C ASP A 143 3.53 -18.12 5.61
N CYS A 144 2.33 -18.07 6.19
CA CYS A 144 2.04 -17.20 7.33
C CYS A 144 2.86 -17.58 8.57
N ASP A 145 3.65 -16.64 9.09
CA ASP A 145 4.32 -16.77 10.39
C ASP A 145 4.19 -15.46 11.20
N SER A 146 4.79 -15.43 12.40
CA SER A 146 4.78 -14.25 13.28
C SER A 146 5.69 -13.12 12.80
N ALA A 147 6.82 -13.45 12.18
CA ALA A 147 7.79 -12.48 11.69
C ALA A 147 7.19 -11.67 10.53
N ASN A 148 6.61 -12.37 9.55
CA ASN A 148 5.96 -11.73 8.41
C ASN A 148 4.62 -11.09 8.79
N PHE A 149 3.92 -11.53 9.83
CA PHE A 149 2.72 -10.83 10.32
C PHE A 149 3.05 -9.41 10.79
N ALA A 150 4.13 -9.22 11.54
CA ALA A 150 4.53 -7.89 12.00
C ALA A 150 4.87 -6.96 10.82
N THR A 151 5.65 -7.47 9.85
CA THR A 151 5.98 -6.76 8.61
C THR A 151 4.73 -6.41 7.79
N ASP A 152 3.82 -7.37 7.60
CA ASP A 152 2.56 -7.18 6.88
C ASP A 152 1.68 -6.12 7.59
N ALA A 153 1.60 -6.15 8.92
CA ALA A 153 0.85 -5.17 9.71
C ALA A 153 1.44 -3.75 9.61
N TYR A 154 2.77 -3.62 9.60
CA TYR A 154 3.43 -2.32 9.43
C TYR A 154 3.17 -1.72 8.06
N LEU A 155 3.32 -2.51 7.00
CA LEU A 155 2.97 -2.09 5.64
C LEU A 155 1.49 -1.69 5.56
N SER A 156 0.60 -2.49 6.15
CA SER A 156 -0.85 -2.25 6.12
C SER A 156 -1.26 -0.95 6.82
N MET A 157 -0.55 -0.53 7.86
CA MET A 157 -0.77 0.79 8.47
C MET A 157 -0.42 1.94 7.50
N ALA A 158 0.66 1.81 6.73
CA ALA A 158 1.02 2.82 5.73
C ALA A 158 0.02 2.85 4.55
N ILE A 159 -0.52 1.69 4.15
CA ILE A 159 -1.63 1.59 3.18
C ILE A 159 -2.92 2.21 3.73
N GLY A 160 -3.20 2.03 5.02
CA GLY A 160 -4.27 2.74 5.71
C GLY A 160 -4.09 4.26 5.59
N GLY A 161 -2.88 4.77 5.82
CA GLY A 161 -2.53 6.17 5.62
C GLY A 161 -2.78 6.67 4.19
N ALA A 162 -2.41 5.86 3.18
CA ALA A 162 -2.71 6.16 1.78
C ALA A 162 -4.23 6.27 1.52
N SER A 163 -5.00 5.30 2.02
CA SER A 163 -6.47 5.25 1.88
C SER A 163 -7.16 6.40 2.62
N SER A 164 -6.59 6.83 3.75
CA SER A 164 -7.05 7.97 4.53
C SER A 164 -6.96 9.27 3.75
N PHE A 165 -5.82 9.53 3.11
CA PHE A 165 -5.63 10.73 2.28
C PHE A 165 -6.42 10.66 0.99
N PHE A 166 -6.73 9.47 0.50
CA PHE A 166 -7.59 9.30 -0.66
C PHE A 166 -9.01 9.83 -0.41
N VAL A 167 -9.51 9.83 0.83
CA VAL A 167 -10.78 10.52 1.18
C VAL A 167 -10.73 12.00 0.82
N GLY A 168 -9.54 12.60 0.79
CA GLY A 168 -9.31 13.98 0.37
C GLY A 168 -9.71 14.30 -1.07
N THR A 169 -9.83 13.30 -1.95
CA THR A 169 -10.29 13.51 -3.34
C THR A 169 -11.79 13.73 -3.43
N ASP A 170 -12.57 13.28 -2.45
CA ASP A 170 -14.00 13.49 -2.38
C ASP A 170 -14.32 14.91 -1.87
N VAL A 171 -14.75 15.75 -2.79
CA VAL A 171 -15.12 17.15 -2.52
C VAL A 171 -16.62 17.33 -2.23
N ALA A 172 -17.43 16.29 -2.45
CA ALA A 172 -18.88 16.34 -2.27
C ALA A 172 -19.25 16.25 -0.78
N TYR A 173 -18.44 15.56 0.02
CA TYR A 173 -18.68 15.39 1.44
C TYR A 173 -18.66 16.71 2.23
N LEU A 174 -19.67 16.93 3.08
CA LEU A 174 -19.86 18.13 3.92
C LEU A 174 -19.88 19.47 3.15
N GLY A 175 -20.33 19.46 1.87
CA GLY A 175 -20.24 20.66 1.02
C GLY A 175 -18.80 21.12 0.77
N GLY A 176 -17.84 20.23 1.03
CA GLY A 176 -16.41 20.46 0.93
C GLY A 176 -15.79 21.29 2.06
N GLU A 177 -16.51 21.55 3.15
CA GLU A 177 -15.94 22.16 4.36
C GLU A 177 -15.20 21.12 5.21
N GLY A 178 -14.06 21.51 5.79
CA GLY A 178 -13.26 20.64 6.69
C GLY A 178 -12.36 19.61 5.98
N ASN A 179 -12.52 19.36 4.68
CA ASN A 179 -11.55 18.59 3.90
C ASN A 179 -10.28 19.44 3.64
N PHE A 180 -9.30 19.36 4.55
CA PHE A 180 -8.05 20.09 4.43
C PHE A 180 -7.18 19.66 3.24
N LEU A 181 -7.45 18.49 2.63
CA LEU A 181 -6.74 17.97 1.46
C LEU A 181 -7.30 18.48 0.14
N ARG A 182 -8.53 18.99 0.13
CA ARG A 182 -9.23 19.50 -1.07
C ARG A 182 -8.37 20.45 -1.92
N PRO A 183 -7.67 21.46 -1.35
CA PRO A 183 -6.85 22.39 -2.16
C PRO A 183 -5.67 21.75 -2.89
N ILE A 184 -5.26 20.53 -2.51
CA ILE A 184 -4.10 19.84 -3.04
C ILE A 184 -4.53 18.72 -3.99
N VAL A 185 -5.47 17.88 -3.55
CA VAL A 185 -5.84 16.63 -4.24
C VAL A 185 -7.34 16.45 -4.43
N GLY A 186 -8.18 17.42 -4.04
CA GLY A 186 -9.62 17.37 -4.28
C GLY A 186 -9.92 17.28 -5.77
N VAL A 187 -10.74 16.31 -6.17
CA VAL A 187 -11.18 16.14 -7.56
C VAL A 187 -12.46 16.94 -7.74
N GLU A 188 -12.36 18.07 -8.42
CA GLU A 188 -13.46 19.01 -8.62
C GLU A 188 -14.24 18.67 -9.90
N ASP A 189 -15.50 19.09 -9.98
CA ASP A 189 -16.38 18.82 -11.13
C ASP A 189 -15.85 19.34 -12.48
N PHE A 190 -14.92 20.30 -12.46
CA PHE A 190 -14.29 20.87 -13.65
C PHE A 190 -12.95 20.21 -14.01
N ASP A 191 -12.45 19.27 -13.20
CA ASP A 191 -11.24 18.53 -13.51
C ASP A 191 -11.50 17.55 -14.66
N SER A 192 -10.55 17.45 -15.59
CA SER A 192 -10.58 16.37 -16.59
C SER A 192 -10.38 15.01 -15.93
N ASP A 193 -10.92 13.93 -16.51
CA ASP A 193 -10.70 12.53 -16.10
C ASP A 193 -9.23 12.23 -15.76
N LEU A 194 -8.30 12.64 -16.63
CA LEU A 194 -6.87 12.40 -16.45
C LEU A 194 -6.30 13.14 -15.22
N LEU A 195 -6.74 14.37 -14.99
CA LEU A 195 -6.34 15.14 -13.81
C LEU A 195 -6.92 14.52 -12.54
N GLY A 196 -8.16 14.04 -12.57
CA GLY A 196 -8.75 13.29 -11.46
C GLY A 196 -7.95 12.04 -11.10
N VAL A 197 -7.55 11.25 -12.12
CA VAL A 197 -6.68 10.08 -11.95
C VAL A 197 -5.32 10.46 -11.34
N ALA A 198 -4.70 11.55 -11.81
CA ALA A 198 -3.42 12.02 -11.27
C ALA A 198 -3.54 12.52 -9.82
N LYS A 199 -4.62 13.23 -9.47
CA LYS A 199 -4.91 13.68 -8.11
C LYS A 199 -5.15 12.52 -7.16
N ALA A 200 -5.89 11.50 -7.61
CA ALA A 200 -6.08 10.27 -6.86
C ALA A 200 -4.76 9.56 -6.55
N GLY A 201 -3.92 9.29 -7.56
CA GLY A 201 -2.59 8.72 -7.33
C GLY A 201 -1.69 9.59 -6.42
N THR A 202 -1.81 10.92 -6.53
CA THR A 202 -1.07 11.85 -5.67
C THR A 202 -1.54 11.79 -4.22
N SER A 203 -2.86 11.70 -3.97
CA SER A 203 -3.42 11.61 -2.61
C SER A 203 -2.94 10.37 -1.86
N THR A 204 -2.97 9.20 -2.50
CA THR A 204 -2.49 7.94 -1.90
C THR A 204 -0.99 8.01 -1.64
N ALA A 205 -0.21 8.57 -2.58
CA ALA A 205 1.23 8.79 -2.42
C ALA A 205 1.54 9.70 -1.21
N LEU A 206 0.84 10.83 -1.06
CA LEU A 206 1.00 11.74 0.07
C LEU A 206 0.68 11.05 1.40
N GLY A 207 -0.44 10.33 1.48
CA GLY A 207 -0.84 9.61 2.69
C GLY A 207 0.15 8.52 3.10
N PHE A 208 0.62 7.72 2.13
CA PHE A 208 1.64 6.71 2.37
C PHE A 208 2.95 7.33 2.85
N VAL A 209 3.45 8.36 2.16
CA VAL A 209 4.70 9.02 2.55
C VAL A 209 4.57 9.63 3.95
N ALA A 210 3.44 10.26 4.29
CA ALA A 210 3.23 10.82 5.61
C ALA A 210 3.30 9.74 6.71
N PHE A 211 2.54 8.65 6.58
CA PHE A 211 2.53 7.56 7.56
C PHE A 211 3.86 6.81 7.62
N GLN A 212 4.43 6.49 6.46
CA GLN A 212 5.70 5.78 6.37
C GLN A 212 6.85 6.63 6.93
N SER A 213 6.80 7.96 6.79
CA SER A 213 7.79 8.86 7.41
C SER A 213 7.76 8.76 8.93
N VAL A 214 6.57 8.73 9.54
CA VAL A 214 6.42 8.53 10.99
C VAL A 214 6.97 7.17 11.40
N GLN A 215 6.64 6.09 10.69
CA GLN A 215 7.20 4.76 10.96
C GLN A 215 8.73 4.74 10.83
N ASN A 216 9.28 5.38 9.79
CA ASN A 216 10.71 5.42 9.51
C ASN A 216 11.50 6.09 10.64
N VAL A 217 10.94 7.11 11.30
CA VAL A 217 11.62 7.84 12.39
C VAL A 217 11.34 7.26 13.78
N THR A 218 10.23 6.53 13.96
CA THR A 218 9.84 5.99 15.27
C THR A 218 10.31 4.56 15.51
N PHE A 219 10.36 3.72 14.48
CA PHE A 219 10.80 2.33 14.63
C PHE A 219 12.31 2.21 14.75
N LYS A 220 12.74 1.34 15.66
CA LYS A 220 14.15 1.02 15.87
C LYS A 220 14.75 0.40 14.60
N ALA A 221 16.05 0.55 14.45
CA ALA A 221 16.83 -0.15 13.46
C ALA A 221 16.64 -1.68 13.59
N GLY A 222 16.45 -2.37 12.46
CA GLY A 222 16.27 -3.83 12.40
C GLY A 222 14.85 -4.31 12.71
N THR A 223 13.91 -3.41 13.00
CA THR A 223 12.52 -3.79 13.33
C THR A 223 11.49 -3.31 12.31
N ALA A 224 11.86 -2.38 11.42
CA ALA A 224 10.94 -1.88 10.40
C ALA A 224 10.89 -2.84 9.21
N TRP A 225 9.75 -2.90 8.53
CA TRP A 225 9.58 -3.72 7.32
C TRP A 225 10.50 -3.29 6.15
N LEU A 226 11.01 -2.05 6.21
CA LEU A 226 11.96 -1.48 5.25
C LEU A 226 13.43 -1.72 5.62
N ASP A 227 13.71 -2.32 6.77
CA ASP A 227 15.08 -2.64 7.15
C ASP A 227 15.55 -3.88 6.38
N PRO A 228 16.82 -3.88 5.92
CA PRO A 228 17.40 -5.11 5.37
C PRO A 228 17.36 -6.18 6.45
N ALA A 229 17.03 -7.43 6.07
CA ALA A 229 17.16 -8.56 6.98
C ALA A 229 18.59 -8.60 7.53
N GLU A 230 18.75 -8.72 8.85
CA GLU A 230 20.08 -8.91 9.43
C GLU A 230 20.72 -10.13 8.76
N SER A 231 21.91 -9.95 8.18
CA SER A 231 22.73 -11.10 7.80
C SER A 231 22.96 -11.92 9.06
N PRO A 232 22.74 -13.25 9.05
CA PRO A 232 23.04 -14.07 10.23
C PRO A 232 24.46 -13.76 10.70
N GLU A 233 24.63 -13.54 12.01
CA GLU A 233 25.99 -13.37 12.57
C GLU A 233 26.84 -14.55 12.06
N PRO A 234 28.06 -14.28 11.57
CA PRO A 234 28.96 -15.37 11.20
C PRO A 234 29.06 -16.29 12.41
N VAL A 235 28.69 -17.57 12.21
CA VAL A 235 28.82 -18.60 13.24
C VAL A 235 30.23 -18.48 13.76
N LYS A 236 30.38 -18.08 15.03
CA LYS A 236 31.68 -18.13 15.70
C LYS A 236 32.06 -19.60 15.67
N GLU A 237 32.90 -19.96 14.72
CA GLU A 237 33.48 -21.29 14.60
C GLU A 237 34.02 -21.60 15.99
N ALA A 238 33.40 -22.56 16.68
CA ALA A 238 33.82 -22.93 18.01
C ALA A 238 35.30 -23.28 17.88
N LEU A 239 36.17 -22.53 18.57
CA LEU A 239 37.58 -22.86 18.63
C LEU A 239 37.65 -24.35 19.00
N PRO A 240 38.41 -25.16 18.24
CA PRO A 240 38.51 -26.58 18.52
C PRO A 240 38.86 -26.74 20.01
N ALA A 241 38.06 -27.54 20.71
CA ALA A 241 38.28 -27.81 22.12
C ALA A 241 39.75 -28.20 22.31
N ASP A 242 40.44 -27.48 23.19
CA ASP A 242 41.84 -27.72 23.49
C ASP A 242 42.02 -29.21 23.87
N PRO A 243 42.73 -30.00 23.06
CA PRO A 243 42.92 -31.43 23.33
C PRO A 243 43.69 -31.71 24.63
N GLN A 244 44.21 -30.68 25.31
CA GLN A 244 45.05 -30.84 26.50
C GLN A 244 44.30 -30.78 27.84
N ALA A 245 42.98 -30.60 27.86
CA ALA A 245 42.22 -30.47 29.11
C ALA A 245 41.90 -31.80 29.85
N SER A 246 42.51 -32.94 29.48
CA SER A 246 42.21 -34.25 30.06
C SER A 246 43.39 -34.94 30.76
N PHE A 247 44.22 -34.21 31.51
CA PHE A 247 45.16 -34.81 32.46
C PHE A 247 45.41 -33.91 33.68
N SER A 248 44.54 -33.99 34.68
CA SER A 248 44.83 -33.64 36.08
C SER A 248 43.86 -34.36 37.00
#